data_AF-A0A317KAN1-F1
#
_entry.id   AF-A0A317KAN1-F1
#
_cell.length_a   1.000
_cell.length_b   1.000
_cell.length_c   1.000
_cell.angle_alpha   90.00
_cell.angle_beta   90.00
_cell.angle_gamma   90.00
#
_symmetry.space_group_name_H-M   'P 1'
#
loop_
_entity.id
_entity.type
_entity.pdbx_description
1 polymer ?
#
loop_
_entity_poly.entity_id
_entity_poly.type
_entity_poly.pdbx_seq_one_letter_code
_entity_poly.pdbx_strand_id
1 'polypeptide(L)' 'MTCLDCGAAGVVGICTGCGAAVCRDHVVVAAVHLTRLAPINRQVRVEPPARQLRCTTCNAAHLAATNGHQQGVQE' A
#
# COMPACT_ATOMS: atom_id res chain seq x y z
N MET A 1 17.36 -7.63 10.72
CA MET A 1 16.16 -7.73 9.87
C MET A 1 16.61 -7.74 8.41
N THR A 2 16.18 -8.74 7.62
CA THR A 2 16.55 -8.95 6.22
C THR A 2 15.33 -8.80 5.32
N CYS A 3 15.53 -8.45 4.05
CA CYS A 3 14.47 -8.40 3.05
C CYS A 3 13.87 -9.79 2.86
N LEU A 4 12.54 -9.91 2.87
CA LEU A 4 11.86 -11.19 2.63
C LEU A 4 12.19 -11.76 1.25
N ASP A 5 12.19 -10.92 0.21
CA ASP A 5 12.30 -11.38 -1.17
C ASP A 5 13.72 -11.81 -1.57
N CYS A 6 14.77 -11.14 -1.05
CA CYS A 6 16.16 -11.40 -1.47
C CYS A 6 17.14 -11.67 -0.33
N GLY A 7 16.72 -11.64 0.93
CA GLY A 7 17.59 -11.84 2.09
C GLY A 7 18.58 -10.71 2.37
N ALA A 8 18.63 -9.66 1.55
CA ALA A 8 19.57 -8.55 1.72
C ALA A 8 19.37 -7.83 3.07
N ALA A 9 20.48 -7.38 3.66
CA ALA A 9 20.44 -6.39 4.73
C ALA A 9 19.99 -5.03 4.19
N GLY A 10 19.61 -4.09 5.08
CA GLY A 10 19.17 -2.74 4.67
C GLY A 10 17.70 -2.65 4.29
N VAL A 11 16.83 -3.19 5.14
CA VAL A 11 15.37 -3.02 5.03
C VAL A 11 14.99 -1.56 5.26
N VAL A 12 14.08 -1.05 4.43
CA VAL A 12 13.61 0.35 4.49
C VAL A 12 12.18 0.49 4.94
N GLY A 13 11.44 -0.61 5.12
CA GLY A 13 10.08 -0.56 5.60
C GLY A 13 9.44 -1.93 5.76
N ILE A 14 8.21 -1.89 6.27
CA ILE A 14 7.36 -3.04 6.51
C ILE A 14 6.17 -2.98 5.56
N CYS A 15 5.91 -4.09 4.87
CA CYS A 15 4.74 -4.25 4.01
C CYS A 15 3.47 -4.15 4.85
N THR A 16 2.57 -3.22 4.52
CA THR A 16 1.30 -3.06 5.24
C THR A 16 0.30 -4.18 4.95
N GLY A 17 0.56 -5.04 3.96
CA GLY A 17 -0.29 -6.18 3.62
C GLY A 17 0.02 -7.42 4.45
N CYS A 18 1.30 -7.83 4.48
CA CYS A 18 1.71 -9.10 5.10
C CYS A 18 2.70 -8.95 6.27
N GLY A 19 3.12 -7.73 6.62
CA GLY A 19 4.09 -7.49 7.70
C GLY A 19 5.54 -7.82 7.34
N ALA A 20 5.83 -8.18 6.09
CA ALA A 20 7.18 -8.51 5.64
C ALA A 20 8.12 -7.29 5.63
N ALA A 21 9.37 -7.54 6.00
CA ALA A 21 10.47 -6.59 5.87
C ALA A 21 10.96 -6.53 4.41
N VAL A 22 11.13 -5.33 3.84
CA VAL A 22 11.55 -5.16 2.42
C VAL A 22 12.65 -4.13 2.22
N CYS A 23 13.60 -4.41 1.31
CA CYS A 23 14.64 -3.47 0.89
C CYS A 23 14.13 -2.49 -0.17
N ARG A 24 14.99 -1.55 -0.59
CA ARG A 24 14.66 -0.53 -1.60
C ARG A 24 14.21 -1.11 -2.94
N ASP A 25 14.77 -2.24 -3.34
CA ASP A 25 14.47 -2.85 -4.65
C ASP A 25 13.16 -3.64 -4.65
N HIS A 26 12.74 -4.13 -3.47
CA HIS A 26 11.55 -4.97 -3.31
C HIS A 26 10.38 -4.27 -2.62
N VAL A 27 10.48 -2.96 -2.40
CA VAL A 27 9.39 -2.14 -1.86
C VAL A 27 8.69 -1.39 -2.98
N VAL A 28 7.37 -1.45 -3.00
CA VAL A 28 6.51 -0.56 -3.78
C VAL A 28 5.95 0.50 -2.84
N VAL A 29 6.17 1.77 -3.18
CA VAL A 29 5.66 2.92 -2.44
C VAL A 29 4.48 3.51 -3.19
N ALA A 30 3.30 3.53 -2.56
CA ALA A 30 2.11 4.17 -3.10
C ALA A 30 1.68 5.36 -2.24
N ALA A 31 1.13 6.40 -2.86
CA ALA A 31 0.47 7.48 -2.16
C ALA A 31 -0.93 7.04 -1.73
N VAL A 32 -1.26 7.18 -0.45
CA VAL A 32 -2.59 6.90 0.09
C VAL A 32 -3.13 8.13 0.81
N HIS A 33 -4.40 8.44 0.54
CA HIS A 33 -5.06 9.54 1.19
C HIS A 33 -5.81 9.03 2.40
N LEU A 34 -5.40 9.50 3.58
CA LEU A 34 -6.11 9.21 4.82
C LEU A 34 -7.36 10.10 4.90
N THR A 35 -8.35 9.63 5.65
CA THR A 35 -9.58 10.37 5.93
C THR A 35 -9.69 10.69 7.41
N ARG A 36 -10.17 11.88 7.73
CA ARG A 36 -10.57 12.26 9.09
C ARG A 36 -12.02 12.72 9.11
N LEU A 37 -12.67 12.63 10.27
CA LEU A 37 -13.98 13.24 10.49
C LEU A 37 -13.81 14.73 10.78
N ALA A 38 -14.53 15.56 10.05
CA ALA A 38 -14.69 17.00 10.28
C ALA A 38 -16.07 17.25 10.95
N PRO A 39 -16.35 18.48 11.41
CA PRO A 39 -17.66 18.83 11.96
C PRO A 39 -18.82 18.37 11.05
N ILE A 40 -19.94 18.01 11.69
CA ILE A 40 -21.12 17.46 11.01
C ILE A 40 -20.82 16.08 10.38
N ASN A 41 -19.96 15.27 11.00
CA ASN A 41 -19.62 13.91 10.57
C ASN A 41 -19.16 13.79 9.09
N ARG A 42 -18.62 14.85 8.52
CA ARG A 42 -18.13 14.84 7.14
C ARG A 42 -16.76 14.18 7.09
N GLN A 43 -16.59 13.13 6.29
CA GLN A 43 -15.27 12.60 5.99
C GLN A 43 -14.54 13.54 5.03
N VAL A 44 -13.34 13.96 5.42
CA VAL A 44 -12.47 14.82 4.61
C VAL A 44 -11.11 14.17 4.42
N ARG A 45 -10.56 14.34 3.22
CA ARG A 45 -9.21 13.91 2.86
C ARG A 45 -8.16 14.70 3.65
N VAL A 46 -7.16 14.01 4.15
CA VAL A 46 -5.98 14.60 4.79
C VAL A 46 -4.92 14.85 3.72
N GLU A 47 -4.38 16.08 3.70
CA GLU A 47 -3.28 16.48 2.84
C GLU A 47 -2.04 16.81 3.67
N PRO A 48 -0.82 16.49 3.20
CA PRO A 48 -0.50 15.74 1.97
C PRO A 48 -0.81 14.23 2.11
N PRO A 49 -0.83 13.46 1.01
CA PRO A 49 -1.01 12.01 1.08
C PRO A 49 0.08 11.33 1.92
N ALA A 50 -0.34 10.32 2.68
CA ALA A 50 0.57 9.42 3.36
C ALA A 50 1.21 8.44 2.36
N ARG A 51 2.27 7.76 2.81
CA ARG A 51 2.92 6.70 2.05
C ARG A 51 2.49 5.34 2.57
N GLN A 52 2.14 4.45 1.66
CA GLN A 52 1.92 3.04 1.94
C GLN A 52 3.03 2.23 1.30
N LEU A 53 3.61 1.30 2.07
CA LEU A 53 4.66 0.41 1.62
C LEU A 53 4.11 -1.00 1.45
N ARG A 54 4.37 -1.63 0.32
CA ARG A 54 4.02 -3.04 0.05
C ARG A 54 5.22 -3.78 -0.53
N CYS A 55 5.35 -5.07 -0.23
CA CYS A 55 6.23 -5.93 -1.04
C CYS A 55 5.64 -6.09 -2.45
N THR A 56 6.49 -6.46 -3.40
CA THR A 56 6.10 -6.66 -4.81
C THR A 56 4.92 -7.61 -4.96
N THR A 57 4.91 -8.73 -4.22
CA THR A 57 3.84 -9.74 -4.20
C THR A 57 2.50 -9.18 -3.71
N CYS A 58 2.47 -8.51 -2.55
CA CYS A 58 1.24 -7.92 -2.03
C CYS A 58 0.74 -6.78 -2.93
N ASN A 59 1.65 -6.04 -3.58
CA ASN A 59 1.27 -5.02 -4.55
C ASN A 59 0.61 -5.65 -5.79
N ALA A 60 1.18 -6.72 -6.34
CA ALA A 60 0.60 -7.44 -7.47
C ALA A 60 -0.82 -7.96 -7.15
N ALA A 61 -1.00 -8.57 -5.97
CA ALA A 61 -2.31 -9.02 -5.51
C ALA A 61 -3.32 -7.87 -5.36
N HIS A 62 -2.89 -6.74 -4.78
CA HIS A 62 -3.73 -5.55 -4.66
C HIS A 62 -4.16 -5.01 -6.02
N LEU A 63 -3.22 -4.89 -6.97
CA LEU A 63 -3.52 -4.41 -8.32
C LEU A 63 -4.50 -5.32 -9.05
N ALA A 64 -4.33 -6.64 -8.94
CA ALA A 64 -5.26 -7.61 -9.52
C ALA A 64 -6.68 -7.45 -8.93
N ALA A 65 -6.79 -7.28 -7.62
CA ALA A 65 -8.07 -7.09 -6.94
C ALA A 65 -8.76 -5.76 -7.35
N THR A 66 -8.00 -4.67 -7.47
CA THR A 66 -8.57 -3.37 -7.85
C THR A 66 -8.94 -3.29 -9.32
N ASN A 67 -8.17 -3.92 -10.21
CA ASN A 67 -8.47 -3.95 -11.65
C ASN A 67 -9.69 -4.83 -11.95
N GLY A 68 -9.88 -5.92 -11.20
CA GLY A 68 -11.09 -6.74 -11.30
C GLY A 68 -12.38 -6.03 -10.87
N HIS A 69 -12.29 -5.05 -9.96
CA HIS A 69 -13.46 -4.28 -9.50
C HIS A 69 -13.99 -3.28 -10.55
N GLN A 70 -13.17 -2.91 -11.55
CA GLN A 70 -13.60 -2.02 -12.64
C GLN A 70 -14.39 -2.75 -13.74
N GLN A 71 -14.40 -4.09 -13.74
CA GLN A 71 -15.10 -4.91 -14.75
C GLN A 71 -16.54 -5.27 -14.36
N GLY A 72 -17.03 -4.89 -13.17
CA GLY A 72 -18.37 -5.23 -12.68
C GLY A 72 -19.41 -4.09 -12.70
N VAL A 73 -19.16 -2.99 -13.41
CA VAL A 73 -20.06 -1.81 -13.49
C VAL A 73 -20.41 -1.48 -14.96
N GLN A 74 -20.65 -2.51 -15.78
CA GLN A 74 -21.18 -2.37 -17.14
C GLN A 74 -22.21 -3.47 -17.41
N GLU A 75 -23.37 -3.42 -16.75
CA GLU A 75 -24.63 -4.03 -17.22
C GLU A 75 -25.82 -3.17 -16.76
#